data_AF-A0A5J4NXD8-F1
#
_entry.id   AF-A0A5J4NXD8-F1
#
_cell.length_a   1.000
_cell.length_b   1.000
_cell.length_c   1.000
_cell.angle_alpha   90.00
_cell.angle_beta   90.00
_cell.angle_gamma   90.00
#
_symmetry.space_group_name_H-M   'P 1'
#
loop_
_entity.id
_entity.type
_entity.pdbx_description
1 polymer ?
#
loop_
_entity_poly.entity_id
_entity_poly.type
_entity_poly.pdbx_seq_one_letter_code
_entity_poly.pdbx_strand_id
1 'polypeptide(L)'
;MPPALRTIVDEYMNCEDIAFNFWVAHLTRKTPIHVSNQDDFGCLLCGGGLSWNRSHGSVRSNCITWFSNIFRYNPLLYSTFRLVHRNQSMTAAC
;
A
#
# COMPACT_ATOMS: atom_id res chain seq x y z
N MET A 1 -12.87 8.97 5.29
CA MET A 1 -11.82 8.38 6.15
C MET A 1 -11.94 8.99 7.53
N PRO A 2 -11.98 8.20 8.62
CA PRO A 2 -12.22 8.70 9.97
C PRO A 2 -11.09 9.63 10.41
N PRO A 3 -11.37 10.70 11.17
CA PRO A 3 -10.33 11.63 11.64
C PRO A 3 -9.20 10.93 12.39
N ALA A 4 -9.52 9.94 13.25
CA ALA A 4 -8.52 9.17 14.00
C ALA A 4 -7.51 8.42 13.12
N LEU A 5 -7.93 7.98 11.93
CA LEU A 5 -7.03 7.32 10.97
C LEU A 5 -6.03 8.33 10.38
N ARG A 6 -6.50 9.54 10.08
CA ARG A 6 -5.67 10.63 9.53
C ARG A 6 -4.64 11.10 10.56
N THR A 7 -5.05 11.25 11.83
CA THR A 7 -4.15 11.65 12.92
C THR A 7 -2.94 10.71 13.04
N ILE A 8 -3.14 9.39 12.94
CA ILE A 8 -2.03 8.43 12.99
C ILE A 8 -1.11 8.59 11.78
N VAL A 9 -1.66 8.76 10.58
CA VAL A 9 -0.86 8.96 9.36
C VAL A 9 -0.02 10.23 9.47
N ASP A 10 -0.61 11.32 9.96
CA ASP A 10 0.07 12.61 10.12
C ASP A 10 1.14 12.56 11.24
N GLU A 11 0.88 11.83 12.34
CA GLU A 11 1.80 11.70 13.48
C GLU A 11 3.04 10.86 13.13
N TYR A 12 2.85 9.73 12.45
CA TYR A 12 3.93 8.80 12.12
C TYR A 12 4.56 9.06 10.75
N MET A 13 3.97 9.95 9.94
CA MET A 13 4.38 10.25 8.56
C MET A 13 4.63 8.96 7.75
N ASN A 14 3.71 8.01 7.90
CA ASN A 14 3.80 6.65 7.34
C ASN A 14 2.37 6.07 7.22
N CYS A 15 2.26 4.95 6.50
CA CYS A 15 1.08 4.11 6.44
C CYS A 15 -0.15 4.76 5.79
N GLU A 16 0.00 5.85 5.04
CA GLU A 16 -1.06 6.50 4.27
C GLU A 16 -1.71 5.52 3.27
N ASP A 17 -0.88 4.66 2.67
CA ASP A 17 -1.26 3.60 1.76
C ASP A 17 -2.06 2.48 2.46
N ILE A 18 -1.59 2.03 3.64
CA ILE A 18 -2.28 1.03 4.47
C ILE A 18 -3.63 1.60 4.93
N ALA A 19 -3.64 2.85 5.39
CA ALA A 19 -4.84 3.50 5.89
C ALA A 19 -5.90 3.66 4.79
N PHE A 20 -5.48 4.01 3.56
CA PHE A 20 -6.34 4.02 2.39
C PHE A 20 -6.90 2.62 2.07
N ASN A 21 -6.05 1.59 2.07
CA ASN A 21 -6.49 0.21 1.84
C ASN A 21 -7.49 -0.29 2.90
N PHE A 22 -7.26 0.01 4.18
CA PHE A 22 -8.21 -0.29 5.26
C PHE A 22 -9.56 0.38 5.02
N TRP A 23 -9.55 1.67 4.65
CA TRP A 23 -10.76 2.43 4.37
C TRP A 23 -11.54 1.89 3.17
N VAL A 24 -10.86 1.62 2.05
CA VAL A 24 -11.49 1.08 0.84
C VAL A 24 -12.03 -0.33 1.09
N ALA A 25 -11.28 -1.19 1.76
CA ALA A 25 -11.74 -2.55 2.08
C ALA A 25 -12.94 -2.53 3.04
N HIS A 26 -12.95 -1.61 4.03
CA HIS A 26 -14.10 -1.41 4.93
C HIS A 26 -15.38 -1.01 4.17
N LEU A 27 -15.26 -0.08 3.22
CA LEU A 27 -16.40 0.43 2.46
C LEU A 27 -16.90 -0.56 1.39
N THR A 28 -15.98 -1.15 0.63
CA THR A 28 -16.34 -1.93 -0.57
C THR A 28 -16.53 -3.41 -0.30
N ARG A 29 -15.88 -3.95 0.75
CA ARG A 29 -15.81 -5.39 1.02
C ARG A 29 -15.27 -6.20 -0.16
N LYS A 30 -14.44 -5.57 -1.00
CA LYS A 30 -13.80 -6.20 -2.16
C LYS A 30 -12.32 -6.45 -1.89
N THR A 31 -11.80 -7.47 -2.53
CA THR A 31 -10.39 -7.84 -2.50
C THR A 31 -9.55 -6.87 -3.33
N PRO A 32 -8.27 -6.64 -2.98
CA PRO A 32 -7.37 -5.86 -3.81
C PRO A 32 -7.07 -6.57 -5.14
N ILE A 33 -6.71 -5.77 -6.17
CA ILE A 33 -6.28 -6.26 -7.48
C ILE A 33 -4.84 -5.81 -7.69
N HIS A 34 -3.93 -6.76 -7.88
CA HIS A 34 -2.56 -6.45 -8.24
C HIS A 34 -2.44 -6.38 -9.77
N VAL A 35 -2.27 -5.19 -10.31
CA VAL A 35 -2.00 -4.98 -11.73
C VAL A 35 -0.49 -4.90 -11.90
N SER A 36 0.10 -5.84 -12.64
CA SER A 36 1.51 -5.81 -12.93
C SER A 36 1.78 -5.43 -14.39
N ASN A 37 2.66 -4.46 -14.57
CA ASN A 37 3.31 -4.18 -15.84
C ASN A 37 4.57 -5.04 -15.97
N GLN A 38 5.06 -5.19 -17.20
CA GLN A 38 6.28 -5.94 -17.48
C GLN A 38 7.54 -5.19 -17.02
N ASP A 39 7.44 -3.85 -16.99
CA ASP A 39 8.51 -2.95 -16.57
C ASP A 39 8.27 -2.46 -15.14
N ASP A 40 9.25 -2.69 -14.26
CA ASP A 40 9.29 -2.15 -12.91
C ASP A 40 9.95 -0.77 -12.95
N PHE A 41 9.23 0.28 -12.54
CA PHE A 41 9.74 1.66 -12.55
C PHE A 41 10.66 1.93 -11.34
N GLY A 42 11.61 1.05 -11.10
CA GLY A 42 12.64 1.24 -10.09
C GLY A 42 13.56 2.39 -10.48
N CYS A 43 13.57 3.48 -9.69
CA CYS A 43 14.50 4.57 -9.92
C CYS A 43 15.92 4.18 -9.48
N LEU A 44 16.77 3.85 -10.46
CA LEU A 44 18.16 3.40 -10.24
C LEU A 44 19.09 4.49 -9.66
N LEU A 45 18.73 5.77 -9.80
CA LEU A 45 19.54 6.92 -9.36
C LEU A 45 18.95 7.67 -8.17
N CYS A 46 17.85 7.18 -7.59
CA CYS A 46 17.22 7.82 -6.44
C CYS A 46 17.95 7.44 -5.15
N GLY A 47 18.76 8.37 -4.63
CA GLY A 47 19.47 8.22 -3.36
C GLY A 47 18.53 8.43 -2.17
N GLY A 48 18.13 7.33 -1.53
CA GLY A 48 17.42 7.33 -0.25
C GLY A 48 15.94 7.71 -0.31
N GLY A 49 15.16 7.18 0.63
CA GLY A 49 13.74 7.46 0.81
C GLY A 49 13.25 6.97 2.18
N LEU A 50 12.03 7.33 2.58
CA LEU A 50 11.46 6.90 3.88
C LEU A 50 11.47 5.37 4.05
N SER A 51 11.39 4.62 2.95
CA SER A 51 11.46 3.16 2.90
C SER A 51 12.84 2.57 3.23
N TRP A 52 13.90 3.38 3.18
CA TRP A 52 15.27 2.94 3.48
C TRP A 52 15.55 2.87 4.98
N ASN A 53 14.72 3.52 5.81
CA ASN A 53 14.90 3.47 7.26
C ASN A 53 14.60 2.06 7.78
N ARG A 54 15.49 1.52 8.64
CA ARG A 54 15.32 0.20 9.25
C ARG A 54 14.03 0.06 10.06
N SER A 55 13.52 1.15 10.63
CA SER A 55 12.25 1.14 11.36
C SER A 55 11.01 1.20 10.46
N HIS A 56 11.16 1.46 9.15
CA HIS A 56 10.03 1.67 8.26
C HIS A 56 9.09 0.46 8.24
N GLY A 57 9.64 -0.75 8.15
CA GLY A 57 8.86 -1.98 8.18
C GLY A 57 8.15 -2.24 9.51
N SER A 58 8.81 -1.97 10.65
CA SER A 58 8.20 -2.18 11.97
C SER A 58 7.06 -1.20 12.24
N VAL A 59 7.21 0.06 11.80
CA VAL A 59 6.13 1.06 11.85
C VAL A 59 4.94 0.60 11.01
N ARG A 60 5.15 0.10 9.79
CA ARG A 60 4.06 -0.41 8.94
C ARG A 60 3.30 -1.58 9.59
N SER A 61 4.00 -2.50 10.25
CA SER A 61 3.36 -3.58 11.02
C SER A 61 2.50 -3.04 12.17
N ASN A 62 2.96 -2.01 12.89
CA ASN A 62 2.20 -1.39 13.97
C ASN A 62 0.94 -0.67 13.45
N CYS A 63 1.01 -0.03 12.29
CA CYS A 63 -0.14 0.63 11.67
C CYS A 63 -1.32 -0.32 11.44
N ILE A 64 -1.06 -1.56 11.01
CA ILE A 64 -2.12 -2.59 10.85
C ILE A 64 -2.82 -2.85 12.19
N THR A 65 -2.06 -2.95 13.28
CA THR A 65 -2.60 -3.15 14.63
C THR A 65 -3.42 -1.95 15.09
N TRP A 66 -2.90 -0.73 14.93
CA TRP A 66 -3.62 0.50 15.32
C TRP A 66 -4.91 0.68 14.54
N PHE A 67 -4.89 0.48 13.22
CA PHE A 67 -6.09 0.61 12.40
C PHE A 67 -7.11 -0.48 12.74
N SER A 68 -6.67 -1.71 13.00
CA SER A 68 -7.57 -2.77 13.46
C SER A 68 -8.26 -2.40 14.79
N ASN A 69 -7.57 -1.70 15.69
CA ASN A 69 -8.16 -1.19 16.93
C ASN A 69 -9.19 -0.08 16.67
N ILE A 70 -8.96 0.81 15.70
CA ILE A 70 -9.91 1.87 15.33
C ILE A 70 -11.16 1.30 14.69
N PHE A 71 -11.01 0.37 13.74
CA PHE A 71 -12.15 -0.26 13.05
C PHE A 71 -12.83 -1.37 13.85
N ARG A 72 -12.20 -1.84 14.96
CA ARG A 72 -12.62 -2.99 15.79
C ARG A 72 -12.55 -4.35 15.10
N TYR A 73 -11.96 -4.42 13.91
CA TYR A 73 -11.66 -5.65 13.18
C TYR A 73 -10.67 -5.32 12.05
N ASN A 74 -10.11 -6.36 11.40
CA ASN A 74 -9.28 -6.19 10.20
C ASN A 74 -10.15 -6.30 8.92
N PRO A 75 -10.34 -5.20 8.16
CA PRO A 75 -11.12 -5.22 6.93
C PRO A 75 -10.36 -5.74 5.70
N LEU A 76 -9.04 -5.93 5.78
CA LEU A 76 -8.23 -6.36 4.65
C LEU A 76 -8.58 -7.80 4.24
N LEU A 77 -8.69 -8.00 2.92
CA LEU A 77 -9.01 -9.29 2.32
C LEU A 77 -7.84 -9.76 1.46
N TYR A 78 -7.52 -11.06 1.56
CA TYR A 78 -6.51 -11.67 0.70
C TYR A 78 -7.00 -11.84 -0.73
N SER A 79 -6.09 -11.72 -1.69
CA SER A 79 -6.32 -11.91 -3.11
C SER A 79 -5.09 -12.50 -3.76
N THR A 80 -5.27 -13.49 -4.63
CA THR A 80 -4.22 -13.98 -5.53
C THR A 80 -4.43 -13.46 -6.96
N PHE A 81 -5.47 -12.65 -7.18
CA PHE A 81 -5.83 -12.17 -8.50
C PHE A 81 -4.83 -11.12 -8.99
N ARG A 82 -4.19 -11.41 -10.12
CA ARG A 82 -3.21 -10.55 -10.77
C ARG A 82 -3.61 -10.29 -12.22
N LEU A 83 -3.74 -9.01 -12.56
CA LEU A 83 -3.91 -8.59 -13.95
C LEU A 83 -2.55 -8.29 -14.55
N VAL A 84 -2.22 -8.92 -15.67
CA VAL A 84 -0.98 -8.67 -16.40
C VAL A 84 -1.32 -7.95 -17.69
N HIS A 85 -0.84 -6.72 -17.84
CA HIS A 85 -0.96 -6.01 -19.11
C HIS A 85 -0.01 -6.65 -20.12
N ARG A 86 -0.56 -7.34 -21.14
CA ARG A 86 0.23 -7.86 -22.25
C ARG A 86 0.27 -6.80 -23.35
N ASN A 87 1.35 -6.02 -23.42
CA ASN A 87 1.64 -5.26 -24.62
C ASN A 87 2.09 -6.26 -25.70
N GLN A 88 1.23 -6.53 -26.68
CA GLN A 88 1.69 -7.05 -27.97
C GLN A 88 2.36 -5.87 -28.69
N SER A 89 3.66 -6.02 -28.98
CA SER A 89 4.53 -5.08 -29.69
C SER A 89 4.68 -3.68 -29.08
N MET A 90 5.85 -3.39 -28.52
CA MET A 90 6.81 -2.45 -29.12
C MET A 90 8.07 -2.38 -28.26
N THR A 91 9.21 -2.55 -28.94
CA THR A 91 10.55 -2.23 -28.47
C THR A 91 10.59 -0.84 -27.82
N ALA A 92 10.97 -0.76 -26.55
CA ALA A 92 11.37 0.50 -25.93
C ALA A 92 12.79 0.31 -25.37
N ALA A 93 13.71 1.04 -25.99
CA ALA A 93 15.06 1.25 -25.54
C ALA A 93 15.08 2.06 -24.23
N CYS A 94 16.22 1.98 -23.55
CA CYS A 94 16.61 2.61 -22.30
C CYS A 94 16.14 4.06 -22.10
#